data_AF-A0A1R3IKE6-F1
#
_entry.id   AF-A0A1R3IKE6-F1
#
_cell.length_a   1.000
_cell.length_b   1.000
_cell.length_c   1.000
_cell.angle_alpha   90.00
_cell.angle_beta   90.00
_cell.angle_gamma   90.00
#
_symmetry.space_group_name_H-M   'P 1'
#
loop_
_entity.id
_entity.type
_entity.pdbx_description
1 polymer ?
#
loop_
_entity_poly.entity_id
_entity_poly.type
_entity_poly.pdbx_seq_one_letter_code
_entity_poly.pdbx_strand_id
1 'polypeptide(L)' 'MATLVESVQCFGRKGNAVAVTYCKRGRGLIKINGCPIELIEPGILRFKAYEPILLLGRQRFA' A
#
# COMPACT_ATOMS: atom_id res chain seq x y z
N MET A 1 23.66 1.35 16.57
CA MET A 1 23.49 2.51 15.67
C MET A 1 22.22 2.33 14.88
N ALA A 2 21.22 3.21 15.07
CA ALA A 2 20.00 3.16 14.29
C ALA A 2 20.30 3.62 12.86
N THR A 3 20.17 2.72 11.89
CA THR A 3 20.25 3.08 10.48
C THR A 3 19.03 3.91 10.13
N LEU A 4 19.24 5.10 9.54
CA LEU A 4 18.15 5.94 9.06
C LEU A 4 17.49 5.23 7.87
N VAL A 5 16.32 4.62 8.12
CA VAL A 5 15.55 3.95 7.08
C VAL A 5 14.79 5.00 6.28
N GLU A 6 15.14 5.14 5.00
CA GLU A 6 14.39 5.96 4.05
C GLU A 6 12.91 5.55 4.09
N SER A 7 12.08 6.47 4.56
CA SER A 7 10.66 6.21 4.72
C SER A 7 9.83 7.47 4.61
N VAL A 8 8.63 7.29 4.09
CA VAL A 8 7.64 8.36 3.90
C VAL A 8 6.31 7.88 4.47
N GLN A 9 5.67 8.73 5.26
CA GLN A 9 4.31 8.48 5.74
C GLN A 9 3.34 9.32 4.91
N CYS A 10 2.33 8.66 4.35
CA CYS A 10 1.28 9.28 3.55
C CYS A 10 -0.08 9.02 4.18
N PHE A 11 -1.05 9.88 3.88
CA PHE A 11 -2.44 9.65 4.24
C PHE A 11 -3.37 9.92 3.06
N GLY A 12 -4.48 9.20 3.00
CA GLY A 12 -5.57 9.43 2.07
C GLY A 12 -6.89 9.50 2.82
N ARG A 13 -7.75 10.47 2.48
CA ARG A 13 -9.05 10.65 3.13
C ARG A 13 -10.16 10.63 2.10
N LYS A 14 -11.21 9.84 2.37
CA LYS A 14 -12.46 9.84 1.60
C LYS A 14 -13.64 9.83 2.57
N GLY A 15 -14.34 10.96 2.68
CA GLY A 15 -15.38 11.15 3.69
C GLY A 15 -14.80 11.01 5.11
N ASN A 16 -15.33 10.05 5.86
CA ASN A 16 -14.86 9.72 7.22
C ASN A 16 -13.76 8.66 7.24
N ALA A 17 -13.48 7.99 6.12
CA ALA A 17 -12.42 6.99 6.05
C ALA A 17 -11.06 7.68 5.87
N VAL A 18 -10.11 7.35 6.75
CA VAL A 18 -8.71 7.79 6.69
C VAL A 18 -7.82 6.55 6.60
N ALA A 19 -7.02 6.47 5.54
CA ALA A 19 -6.00 5.46 5.37
C ALA A 19 -4.63 6.11 5.61
N VAL A 20 -3.84 5.54 6.51
CA VAL A 20 -2.46 5.95 6.76
C VAL A 20 -1.54 4.84 6.27
N THR A 21 -0.57 5.21 5.45
CA THR A 21 0.36 4.26 4.84
C THR A 21 1.79 4.66 5.16
N TYR A 22 2.62 3.67 5.44
CA TYR A 22 4.04 3.85 5.67
C TYR A 22 4.82 3.19 4.53
N CYS A 23 5.51 4.01 3.73
CA CYS A 23 6.29 3.57 2.60
C CYS A 23 7.76 3.46 3.01
N LYS A 24 8.36 2.28 2.81
CA LYS A 24 9.79 1.99 3.00
C LYS A 24 10.38 1.48 1.71
N ARG A 25 11.69 1.68 1.51
CA ARG A 25 12.44 0.93 0.49
C ARG A 25 12.37 -0.56 0.82
N GLY A 26 12.02 -1.40 -0.15
CA GLY A 26 11.77 -2.82 0.07
C GLY A 26 11.50 -3.59 -1.22
N ARG A 27 10.96 -4.81 -1.08
CA ARG A 27 10.74 -5.79 -2.16
C ARG A 27 9.30 -5.82 -2.68
N GLY A 28 8.57 -4.71 -2.61
CA GLY A 28 7.19 -4.64 -3.10
C GLY A 28 6.11 -5.33 -2.29
N LEU A 29 6.38 -5.62 -1.02
CA LEU A 29 5.37 -6.22 -0.14
C LEU A 29 4.34 -5.17 0.31
N ILE A 30 3.14 -5.23 -0.27
CA ILE A 30 2.03 -4.32 0.06
C ILE A 30 1.03 -5.04 0.97
N LYS A 31 0.79 -4.47 2.14
CA LYS A 31 -0.14 -4.98 3.15
C LYS A 31 -1.10 -3.88 3.59
N ILE A 32 -2.34 -4.27 3.83
CA ILE A 32 -3.38 -3.41 4.41
C ILE A 32 -3.82 -4.08 5.71
N ASN A 33 -3.66 -3.39 6.84
CA ASN A 33 -3.98 -3.91 8.18
C ASN A 33 -3.37 -5.30 8.49
N GLY A 34 -2.14 -5.54 8.01
CA GLY A 34 -1.43 -6.82 8.19
C GLY A 34 -1.76 -7.90 7.14
N CYS A 35 -2.85 -7.75 6.40
CA CYS A 35 -3.24 -8.65 5.32
C CYS A 35 -2.55 -8.28 4.00
N PRO A 36 -2.04 -9.25 3.22
CA PRO A 36 -1.57 -8.99 1.87
C PRO A 36 -2.67 -8.37 1.01
N ILE A 37 -2.30 -7.46 0.09
CA ILE A 37 -3.26 -6.81 -0.82
C ILE A 37 -4.05 -7.81 -1.68
N GLU A 38 -3.48 -9.00 -1.91
CA GLU A 38 -4.11 -10.12 -2.60
C GLU A 38 -5.24 -10.79 -1.81
N LEU A 39 -5.32 -10.59 -0.50
CA LEU A 39 -6.31 -11.28 0.33
C LEU A 39 -7.30 -10.29 0.96
N ILE A 40 -7.39 -9.08 0.41
CA ILE A 40 -8.34 -8.08 0.89
C ILE A 40 -9.76 -8.48 0.53
N GLU A 41 -10.60 -8.52 1.56
CA GLU A 41 -12.04 -8.56 1.45
C GLU A 41 -12.62 -7.19 1.80
N PRO A 42 -13.72 -6.75 1.16
CA PRO A 42 -14.50 -7.45 0.13
C PRO A 42 -13.87 -7.36 -1.28
N GLY A 43 -14.19 -8.33 -2.15
CA GLY A 43 -13.58 -8.44 -3.49
C GLY A 43 -13.70 -7.18 -4.38
N ILE A 44 -14.74 -6.37 -4.20
CA ILE A 44 -14.92 -5.10 -4.92
C ILE A 44 -13.85 -4.07 -4.52
N LEU A 45 -13.50 -4.02 -3.23
CA LEU A 45 -12.48 -3.10 -2.71
C LEU A 45 -11.09 -3.50 -3.19
N ARG A 46 -10.85 -4.81 -3.35
CA ARG A 46 -9.59 -5.35 -3.86
C ARG A 46 -9.21 -4.71 -5.19
N PHE A 47 -10.11 -4.71 -6.19
CA PHE A 47 -9.81 -4.09 -7.48
C PHE A 47 -9.47 -2.60 -7.38
N LYS A 48 -10.15 -1.85 -6.49
CA LYS A 48 -9.84 -0.43 -6.25
C LYS A 48 -8.47 -0.22 -5.61
N ALA A 49 -8.05 -1.11 -4.71
CA ALA A 49 -6.72 -1.07 -4.12
C ALA A 49 -5.62 -1.43 -5.15
N TYR A 50 -5.94 -2.28 -6.13
CA TYR A 50 -5.02 -2.71 -7.19
C TYR A 50 -4.86 -1.73 -8.33
N GLU A 51 -5.87 -0.91 -8.62
CA GLU A 51 -5.86 0.06 -9.71
C GLU A 51 -4.55 0.85 -9.84
N PRO A 52 -4.01 1.50 -8.78
CA PRO A 52 -2.76 2.25 -8.91
C PRO A 52 -1.55 1.37 -9.24
N ILE A 53 -1.52 0.13 -8.75
CA ILE A 53 -0.43 -0.81 -9.01
C ILE A 53 -0.49 -1.31 -10.45
N LEU A 54 -1.69 -1.59 -10.95
CA LEU A 54 -1.91 -2.01 -12.33
C LEU A 54 -1.59 -0.88 -13.31
N LEU A 55 -1.97 0.36 -12.97
CA LEU A 55 -1.70 1.54 -13.80
C LEU A 55 -0.20 1.84 -13.92
N LEU A 56 0.54 1.80 -12.81
CA LEU A 56 1.99 2.04 -12.79
C LEU A 56 2.79 0.83 -13.28
N GLY A 57 2.23 -0.37 -13.20
CA GLY A 57 2.87 -1.63 -13.50
C GLY A 57 3.56 -2.25 -12.29
N ARG A 58 3.30 -3.55 -12.05
CA ARG A 58 3.76 -4.30 -10.86
C ARG A 58 5.30 -4.33 -10.72
N GLN A 59 6.02 -4.24 -11.84
CA GLN A 59 7.49 -4.21 -11.90
C GLN A 59 8.11 -3.02 -11.15
N ARG A 60 7.40 -1.89 -11.05
CA ARG A 60 7.91 -0.69 -10.38
C ARG A 60 7.92 -0.81 -8.86
N PHE A 61 7.21 -1.81 -8.33
CA PHE A 61 7.12 -2.05 -6.91
C PHE A 61 8.03 -3.20 -6.45
N ALA A 62 8.56 -4.02 -7.37
CA ALA A 62 9.39 -5.19 -7.06
C ALA A 62 10.81 -4.82 -6.58
#